data_AF-A0A5J4PKM2-F1
#
_entry.id   AF-A0A5J4PKM2-F1
#
_cell.length_a   1.000
_cell.length_b   1.000
_cell.length_c   1.000
_cell.angle_alpha   90.00
_cell.angle_beta   90.00
_cell.angle_gamma   90.00
#
_symmetry.space_group_name_H-M   'P 1'
#
loop_
_entity.id
_entity.type
_entity.pdbx_description
1 polymer ?
#
loop_
_entity_poly.entity_id
_entity_poly.type
_entity_poly.pdbx_seq_one_letter_code
_entity_poly.pdbx_strand_id
1 'polypeptide(L)'
;ATVSKETFFDAIVNERALEFTGEMLRKGDLIRWNLLGAKLQEAKAKLEQLENRAGKYNLPNKIYYKANVNGETVDIYGLNIGETDTEGESLGYESNKSWKLSADDDKTTYWDALYLRDPDTQQFWPIWQVFLDTSNGMLNNDAYNTPSN
;
A
#
# COMPACT_ATOMS: atom_id res chain seq x y z
N ALA A 1 -8.43 18.24 22.10
CA ALA A 1 -7.74 18.46 20.80
C ALA A 1 -8.00 19.90 20.37
N THR A 2 -6.96 20.69 20.14
CA THR A 2 -7.11 22.06 19.63
C THR A 2 -7.39 21.99 18.14
N VAL A 3 -8.53 22.52 17.71
CA VAL A 3 -8.88 22.57 16.28
C VAL A 3 -7.99 23.64 15.64
N SER A 4 -6.96 23.22 14.92
CA SER A 4 -6.11 24.09 14.11
C SER A 4 -6.42 23.91 12.62
N LYS A 5 -6.00 24.87 11.78
CA LYS A 5 -6.09 24.73 10.32
C LYS A 5 -5.40 23.46 9.84
N GLU A 6 -4.25 23.13 10.41
CA GLU A 6 -3.46 21.94 10.09
C GLU A 6 -4.22 20.66 10.47
N THR A 7 -4.72 20.58 11.71
CA THR A 7 -5.51 19.43 12.17
C THR A 7 -6.77 19.20 11.32
N PHE A 8 -7.43 20.28 10.89
CA PHE A 8 -8.58 20.17 10.00
C PHE A 8 -8.19 19.75 8.58
N PHE A 9 -7.06 20.25 8.06
CA PHE A 9 -6.54 19.84 6.77
C PHE A 9 -6.14 18.35 6.76
N ASP A 10 -5.47 17.87 7.81
CA ASP A 10 -5.14 16.46 7.95
C ASP A 10 -6.38 15.57 8.00
N ALA A 11 -7.45 16.05 8.67
CA ALA A 11 -8.75 15.38 8.65
C ALA A 11 -9.30 15.30 7.21
N ILE A 12 -9.26 16.38 6.43
CA ILE A 12 -9.67 16.35 5.01
C ILE A 12 -8.81 15.35 4.20
N VAL A 13 -7.49 15.35 4.42
CA VAL A 13 -6.58 14.43 3.74
C VAL A 13 -6.93 12.97 4.06
N ASN A 14 -7.32 12.67 5.30
CA ASN A 14 -7.70 11.32 5.72
C ASN A 14 -9.10 10.93 5.22
N GLU A 15 -10.11 11.77 5.39
CA GLU A 15 -11.49 11.49 4.97
C GLU A 15 -11.59 11.28 3.45
N ARG A 16 -10.88 12.10 2.65
CA ARG A 16 -10.83 11.88 1.20
C ARG A 16 -10.13 10.58 0.81
N ALA A 17 -9.24 10.06 1.64
CA ALA A 17 -8.63 8.76 1.41
C ALA A 17 -9.62 7.62 1.65
N LEU A 18 -10.49 7.76 2.66
CA LEU A 18 -11.46 6.75 3.05
C LEU A 18 -12.67 6.74 2.10
N GLU A 19 -13.29 7.90 1.89
CA GLU A 19 -14.53 8.06 1.12
C GLU A 19 -14.34 7.65 -0.35
N PHE A 20 -13.28 8.15 -0.99
CA PHE A 20 -13.04 7.97 -2.42
C PHE A 20 -12.08 6.81 -2.73
N THR A 21 -12.06 5.78 -1.87
CA THR A 21 -11.22 4.59 -2.09
C THR A 21 -11.64 3.89 -3.37
N GLY A 22 -10.69 3.68 -4.29
CA GLY A 22 -10.96 3.01 -5.57
C GLY A 22 -11.44 3.93 -6.70
N GLU A 23 -11.72 5.21 -6.42
CA GLU A 23 -12.20 6.18 -7.43
C GLU A 23 -11.07 6.93 -8.16
N MET A 24 -9.82 6.49 -7.99
CA MET A 24 -8.64 7.04 -8.70
C MET A 24 -8.31 8.52 -8.44
N LEU A 25 -8.90 9.15 -7.41
CA LEU A 25 -8.63 10.56 -7.07
C LEU A 25 -7.38 10.77 -6.21
N ARG A 26 -6.99 9.75 -5.44
CA ARG A 26 -5.99 9.89 -4.37
C ARG A 26 -4.64 10.41 -4.85
N LYS A 27 -4.15 9.95 -6.01
CA LYS A 27 -2.86 10.38 -6.56
C LYS A 27 -2.87 11.88 -6.87
N GLY A 28 -3.91 12.36 -7.56
CA GLY A 28 -4.04 13.78 -7.93
C GLY A 28 -4.18 14.69 -6.71
N ASP A 29 -4.93 14.24 -5.70
CA ASP A 29 -5.06 14.94 -4.42
C ASP A 29 -3.71 15.11 -3.71
N LEU A 30 -2.93 14.04 -3.62
CA LEU A 30 -1.62 14.10 -2.97
C LEU A 30 -0.63 14.97 -3.74
N ILE A 31 -0.67 14.97 -5.07
CA ILE A 31 0.15 15.84 -5.91
C ILE A 31 -0.15 17.31 -5.62
N ARG A 32 -1.42 17.73 -5.71
CA ARG A 32 -1.80 19.15 -5.51
C ARG A 32 -1.58 19.65 -4.08
N TRP A 33 -1.44 18.74 -3.12
CA TRP A 33 -1.11 19.05 -1.73
C TRP A 33 0.37 18.92 -1.42
N ASN A 34 1.21 18.53 -2.38
CA ASN A 34 2.63 18.26 -2.15
C ASN A 34 2.88 17.20 -1.06
N LEU A 35 2.08 16.13 -1.09
CA LEU A 35 2.09 15.03 -0.11
C LEU A 35 2.32 13.64 -0.76
N LEU A 36 2.59 13.56 -2.06
CA LEU A 36 2.68 12.27 -2.75
C LEU A 36 3.81 11.40 -2.20
N GLY A 37 5.05 11.89 -2.21
CA GLY A 37 6.21 11.17 -1.68
C GLY A 37 6.03 10.78 -0.22
N ALA A 38 5.63 11.75 0.63
CA ALA A 38 5.42 11.53 2.06
C ALA A 38 4.38 10.42 2.34
N LYS A 39 3.25 10.42 1.63
CA LYS A 39 2.19 9.40 1.85
C LYS A 39 2.54 8.04 1.24
N LEU A 40 3.32 7.99 0.16
CA LEU A 40 3.85 6.72 -0.36
C LEU A 40 4.90 6.11 0.58
N GLN A 41 5.76 6.93 1.18
CA GLN A 41 6.70 6.49 2.23
C GLN A 41 5.95 5.97 3.47
N GLU A 42 4.90 6.68 3.92
CA GLU A 42 4.04 6.22 5.01
C GLU A 42 3.38 4.86 4.69
N ALA A 43 2.89 4.68 3.46
CA ALA A 43 2.30 3.42 3.01
C ALA A 43 3.34 2.28 2.96
N LYS A 44 4.53 2.54 2.42
CA LYS A 44 5.66 1.61 2.41
C LYS A 44 6.00 1.12 3.82
N ALA A 45 6.21 2.05 4.76
CA ALA A 45 6.52 1.71 6.14
C ALA A 45 5.41 0.87 6.80
N LYS A 46 4.13 1.16 6.50
CA LYS A 46 3.00 0.37 7.01
C LYS A 46 2.96 -1.05 6.44
N LEU A 47 3.30 -1.24 5.16
CA LEU A 47 3.39 -2.57 4.54
C LEU A 47 4.56 -3.37 5.11
N GLU A 48 5.72 -2.73 5.32
CA GLU A 48 6.87 -3.35 5.99
C GLU A 48 6.52 -3.78 7.42
N GLN A 49 5.81 -2.93 8.18
CA GLN A 49 5.35 -3.28 9.52
C GLN A 49 4.33 -4.42 9.50
N LEU A 50 3.43 -4.45 8.51
CA LEU A 50 2.47 -5.54 8.35
C LEU A 50 3.19 -6.86 8.05
N GLU A 51 4.14 -6.88 7.11
CA GLU A 51 4.94 -8.07 6.79
C GLU A 51 5.65 -8.61 8.03
N ASN A 52 6.32 -7.72 8.78
CA ASN A 52 7.13 -8.08 9.94
C ASN A 52 6.33 -8.22 11.24
N ARG A 53 4.99 -8.09 11.19
CA ARG A 53 4.09 -8.14 12.36
C ARG A 53 4.50 -7.16 13.47
N ALA A 54 4.89 -5.95 13.08
CA ALA A 54 5.47 -4.95 13.97
C ALA A 54 4.52 -3.77 14.25
N GLY A 55 4.81 -3.05 15.34
CA GLY A 55 4.08 -1.84 15.70
C GLY A 55 2.59 -2.10 15.91
N LYS A 56 1.74 -1.36 15.19
CA LYS A 56 0.28 -1.55 15.26
C LYS A 56 -0.22 -2.83 14.57
N TYR A 57 0.66 -3.53 13.85
CA TYR A 57 0.35 -4.79 13.15
C TYR A 57 0.88 -6.00 13.92
N ASN A 58 0.89 -5.94 15.25
CA ASN A 58 1.17 -7.08 16.11
C ASN A 58 0.04 -8.13 15.96
N LEU A 59 0.19 -8.96 14.94
CA LEU A 59 -0.74 -9.97 14.44
C LEU A 59 0.01 -11.31 14.35
N PRO A 60 -0.69 -12.45 14.37
CA PRO A 60 -0.04 -13.74 14.21
C PRO A 60 0.58 -13.90 12.80
N ASN A 61 1.55 -14.81 12.70
CA ASN A 61 2.22 -15.10 11.42
C ASN A 61 1.37 -15.98 10.52
N LYS A 62 0.42 -16.73 11.10
CA LYS A 62 -0.49 -17.62 10.40
C LYS A 62 -1.93 -17.15 10.54
N ILE A 63 -2.70 -17.40 9.49
CA ILE A 63 -4.16 -17.40 9.54
C ILE A 63 -4.60 -18.85 9.77
N TYR A 64 -5.56 -19.05 10.66
CA TYR A 64 -6.16 -20.32 11.00
C TYR A 64 -7.59 -20.34 10.49
N TYR A 65 -8.01 -21.42 9.83
CA TYR A 65 -9.34 -21.46 9.24
C TYR A 65 -9.91 -22.88 9.19
N LYS A 66 -11.25 -22.96 9.19
CA LYS A 66 -12.02 -24.21 9.06
C LYS A 66 -13.33 -23.94 8.34
N ALA A 67 -13.82 -24.92 7.57
CA ALA A 67 -15.16 -24.85 7.02
C ALA A 67 -16.19 -25.06 8.13
N ASN A 68 -17.29 -24.31 8.09
CA ASN A 68 -18.41 -24.53 8.98
C ASN A 68 -19.24 -25.74 8.54
N VAL A 69 -20.08 -26.25 9.46
CA VAL A 69 -20.92 -27.44 9.23
C VAL A 69 -21.87 -27.28 8.04
N ASN A 70 -22.23 -26.04 7.69
CA ASN A 70 -23.06 -25.75 6.51
C ASN A 70 -22.33 -25.97 5.17
N GLY A 71 -21.00 -26.10 5.16
CA GLY A 71 -20.19 -26.23 3.96
C GLY A 71 -20.09 -24.96 3.11
N GLU A 72 -20.64 -23.84 3.57
CA GLU A 72 -20.76 -22.60 2.80
C GLU A 72 -19.98 -21.43 3.40
N THR A 73 -19.68 -21.48 4.70
CA THR A 73 -18.92 -20.41 5.39
C THR A 73 -17.63 -20.93 5.99
N VAL A 74 -16.68 -20.03 6.21
CA VAL A 74 -15.36 -20.32 6.79
C VAL A 74 -15.18 -19.49 8.05
N ASP A 75 -14.85 -20.14 9.15
CA ASP A 75 -14.39 -19.45 10.36
C ASP A 75 -12.89 -19.17 10.21
N ILE A 76 -12.49 -17.92 10.50
CA ILE A 76 -11.10 -17.46 10.35
C ILE A 76 -10.63 -16.83 11.67
N TYR A 77 -9.41 -17.16 12.08
CA TYR A 77 -8.69 -16.54 13.19
C TYR A 77 -7.31 -16.08 12.73
N GLY A 78 -6.80 -15.00 13.33
CA GLY A 78 -5.48 -14.43 13.06
C GLY A 78 -5.51 -13.16 12.19
N LEU A 79 -6.65 -12.48 12.14
CA LEU A 79 -6.85 -11.24 11.38
C LEU A 79 -7.10 -10.04 12.30
N ASN A 80 -7.41 -10.26 13.58
CA ASN A 80 -7.70 -9.20 14.53
C ASN A 80 -6.49 -8.85 15.40
N ILE A 81 -6.38 -7.58 15.77
CA ILE A 81 -5.33 -7.10 16.67
C ILE A 81 -5.45 -7.77 18.03
N GLY A 82 -4.32 -8.31 18.52
CA GLY A 82 -4.24 -8.99 19.82
C GLY A 82 -4.37 -10.51 19.74
N GLU A 83 -4.78 -11.05 18.59
CA GLU A 83 -4.73 -12.50 18.33
C GLU A 83 -3.27 -12.97 18.23
N THR A 84 -3.00 -14.22 18.61
CA THR A 84 -1.63 -14.78 18.67
C THR A 84 -1.56 -16.18 18.07
N ASP A 85 -0.38 -16.57 17.59
CA ASP A 85 -0.18 -17.92 17.05
C ASP A 85 -0.41 -19.00 18.13
N THR A 86 0.00 -18.74 19.37
CA THR A 86 -0.20 -19.68 20.49
C THR A 86 -1.68 -19.97 20.75
N GLU A 87 -2.51 -18.93 20.76
CA GLU A 87 -3.95 -19.12 20.92
C GLU A 87 -4.55 -19.81 19.68
N GLY A 88 -4.21 -19.37 18.47
CA GLY A 88 -4.67 -19.98 17.22
C GLY A 88 -4.39 -21.48 17.12
N GLU A 89 -3.20 -21.91 17.54
CA GLU A 89 -2.80 -23.34 17.58
C GLU A 89 -3.61 -24.13 18.63
N SER A 90 -4.10 -23.49 19.69
CA SER A 90 -4.90 -24.13 20.74
C SER A 90 -6.39 -24.25 20.41
N LEU A 91 -6.89 -23.45 19.45
CA LEU A 91 -8.33 -23.36 19.11
C LEU A 91 -8.84 -24.49 18.19
N GLY A 92 -7.96 -25.41 17.77
CA GLY A 92 -8.36 -26.62 17.04
C GLY A 92 -8.87 -26.38 15.61
N TYR A 93 -8.37 -25.34 14.94
CA TYR A 93 -8.65 -25.13 13.51
C TYR A 93 -8.04 -26.25 12.64
N GLU A 94 -8.76 -26.65 11.60
CA GLU A 94 -8.37 -27.76 10.72
C GLU A 94 -7.18 -27.42 9.81
N SER A 95 -7.01 -26.14 9.49
CA SER A 95 -5.99 -25.66 8.57
C SER A 95 -5.38 -24.35 9.05
N ASN A 96 -4.13 -24.12 8.68
CA ASN A 96 -3.46 -22.84 8.86
C ASN A 96 -2.55 -22.54 7.67
N LYS A 97 -2.26 -21.26 7.46
CA LYS A 97 -1.37 -20.79 6.40
C LYS A 97 -0.58 -19.57 6.87
N SER A 98 0.73 -19.59 6.67
CA SER A 98 1.53 -18.37 6.81
C SER A 98 1.18 -17.40 5.69
N TRP A 99 0.94 -16.13 6.05
CA TRP A 99 0.60 -15.08 5.10
C TRP A 99 1.69 -14.01 5.08
N LYS A 100 2.33 -13.87 3.92
CA LYS A 100 3.31 -12.83 3.61
C LYS A 100 2.81 -11.98 2.44
N LEU A 101 3.27 -10.74 2.37
CA LEU A 101 3.09 -9.81 1.26
C LEU A 101 4.11 -10.07 0.14
N SER A 102 5.28 -10.62 0.47
CA SER A 102 6.33 -10.95 -0.50
C SER A 102 6.79 -12.39 -0.35
N ALA A 103 7.08 -13.02 -1.49
CA ALA A 103 7.74 -14.32 -1.54
C ALA A 103 9.24 -14.15 -1.29
N ASP A 104 9.88 -15.22 -0.81
CA ASP A 104 11.32 -15.18 -0.50
C ASP A 104 12.19 -15.03 -1.76
N ASP A 105 11.66 -15.33 -2.95
CA ASP A 105 12.33 -15.23 -4.25
C ASP A 105 11.91 -14.01 -5.09
N ASP A 106 11.06 -13.13 -4.55
CA ASP A 106 10.70 -11.87 -5.19
C ASP A 106 11.95 -11.01 -5.45
N LYS A 107 12.09 -10.50 -6.68
CA LYS A 107 13.21 -9.61 -7.04
C LYS A 107 13.07 -8.23 -6.42
N THR A 108 11.84 -7.81 -6.19
CA THR A 108 11.49 -6.54 -5.55
C THR A 108 10.36 -6.84 -4.59
N THR A 109 10.50 -6.39 -3.35
CA THR A 109 9.45 -6.56 -2.34
C THR A 109 8.19 -5.79 -2.74
N TYR A 110 7.04 -6.18 -2.18
CA TYR A 110 5.76 -5.58 -2.51
C TYR A 110 5.74 -4.07 -2.22
N TRP A 111 6.40 -3.63 -1.14
CA TRP A 111 6.45 -2.22 -0.77
C TRP A 111 7.50 -1.41 -1.55
N ASP A 112 8.59 -2.03 -2.00
CA ASP A 112 9.56 -1.39 -2.91
C ASP A 112 9.00 -1.25 -4.33
N ALA A 113 8.01 -2.07 -4.71
CA ALA A 113 7.32 -1.97 -5.99
C ALA A 113 6.36 -0.76 -6.09
N LEU A 114 6.06 -0.06 -4.98
CA LEU A 114 5.15 1.09 -4.99
C LEU A 114 5.64 2.25 -5.86
N TYR A 115 6.96 2.47 -5.90
CA TYR A 115 7.59 3.48 -6.74
C TYR A 115 9.08 3.18 -6.93
N LEU A 116 9.62 3.52 -8.10
CA LEU A 116 11.04 3.27 -8.42
C LEU A 116 11.95 4.46 -8.07
N ARG A 117 11.46 5.68 -8.26
CA ARG A 117 12.22 6.93 -8.03
C ARG A 117 11.42 7.87 -7.16
N ASP A 118 12.01 9.02 -6.84
CA ASP A 118 11.35 10.07 -6.06
C ASP A 118 9.98 10.44 -6.68
N PRO A 119 8.87 10.07 -6.01
CA PRO A 119 7.54 10.32 -6.52
C PRO A 119 7.23 11.81 -6.68
N ASP A 120 7.86 12.68 -5.89
CA ASP A 120 7.62 14.12 -5.94
C ASP A 120 8.25 14.77 -7.18
N THR A 121 9.21 14.09 -7.82
CA THR A 121 9.80 14.51 -9.11
C THR A 121 9.21 13.79 -10.32
N GLN A 122 8.50 12.66 -10.11
CA GLN A 122 7.96 11.80 -11.18
C GLN A 122 6.45 11.55 -11.04
N GLN A 123 5.70 12.63 -10.84
CA GLN A 123 4.26 12.59 -10.54
C GLN A 123 3.40 12.24 -11.77
N PHE A 124 3.82 12.68 -12.95
CA PHE A 124 3.06 12.60 -14.21
C PHE A 124 3.57 11.50 -15.12
N TRP A 125 2.76 11.05 -16.06
CA TRP A 125 3.21 10.10 -17.07
C TRP A 125 4.24 10.74 -18.01
N PRO A 126 5.16 9.94 -18.59
CA PRO A 126 6.02 10.43 -19.66
C PRO A 126 5.18 10.92 -20.85
N ILE A 127 5.71 11.89 -21.58
CA ILE A 127 5.15 12.33 -22.85
C ILE A 127 5.15 11.15 -23.81
N TRP A 128 4.01 10.85 -24.43
CA TRP A 128 3.88 9.76 -25.38
C TRP A 128 4.77 9.97 -26.60
N GLN A 129 5.38 8.88 -27.10
CA GLN A 129 6.34 8.94 -28.20
C GLN A 129 5.79 9.64 -29.45
N VAL A 130 4.50 9.44 -29.79
CA VAL A 130 3.86 10.10 -30.94
C VAL A 130 3.91 11.63 -30.86
N PHE A 131 3.86 12.20 -29.66
CA PHE A 131 3.98 13.65 -29.46
C PHE A 131 5.44 14.11 -29.51
N LEU A 132 6.38 13.28 -29.03
CA LEU A 132 7.81 13.56 -29.16
C LEU A 132 8.23 13.60 -30.63
N ASP A 133 7.85 12.58 -31.40
CA ASP A 133 8.21 12.44 -32.82
C ASP A 133 7.66 13.61 -33.66
N THR A 134 6.45 14.08 -33.35
CA THR A 134 5.80 15.19 -34.05
C THR A 134 6.20 16.57 -33.51
N SER A 135 6.93 16.64 -32.40
CA SER A 135 7.34 17.91 -31.77
C SER A 135 8.47 18.64 -32.52
N ASN A 136 9.10 18.01 -33.51
CA ASN A 136 10.30 18.53 -34.18
C ASN A 136 11.42 18.92 -33.18
N GLY A 137 11.62 18.07 -32.16
CA GLY A 137 12.64 18.26 -31.12
C GLY A 137 12.27 19.25 -30.01
N MET A 138 11.03 19.77 -29.99
CA MET A 138 10.59 20.74 -28.98
C MET A 138 10.17 20.10 -27.65
N LEU A 139 9.86 18.80 -27.64
CA LEU A 139 9.49 18.04 -26.45
C LEU A 139 10.50 16.92 -26.21
N ASN A 140 10.76 16.63 -24.94
CA ASN A 140 11.55 15.48 -24.49
C ASN A 140 11.05 14.96 -23.15
N ASN A 141 11.52 13.77 -22.77
CA ASN A 141 11.28 13.17 -21.46
C ASN A 141 12.56 13.18 -20.61
N ASP A 142 13.50 14.11 -20.82
CA ASP A 142 14.83 14.04 -20.19
C ASP A 142 14.78 14.16 -18.66
N ALA A 143 13.76 14.86 -18.13
CA ALA A 143 13.49 14.93 -16.69
C ALA A 143 12.95 13.60 -16.13
N TYR A 144 12.40 12.75 -16.98
CA TYR A 144 12.05 11.37 -16.67
C TYR A 144 13.33 10.55 -16.80
N ASN A 145 14.04 10.32 -15.69
CA ASN A 145 15.30 9.56 -15.60
C ASN A 145 15.15 8.06 -16.01
N THR A 146 14.58 7.76 -17.17
CA THR A 146 14.23 6.42 -17.65
C THR A 146 15.48 5.55 -17.72
N PRO A 147 15.41 4.26 -17.33
CA PRO A 147 16.55 3.40 -17.45
C PRO A 147 16.91 3.28 -18.93
N SER A 148 18.20 3.38 -19.26
CA SER A 148 18.67 2.98 -20.58
C SER A 148 18.40 1.48 -20.77
N ASN A 149 17.70 1.13 -21.85
CA ASN A 149 17.49 -0.26 -22.26
C ASN A 149 18.82 -1.00 -22.46
#